data_AF-A0AAV2HD78-F1
#
_entry.id   AF-A0AAV2HD78-F1
#
_cell.length_a   1.000
_cell.length_b   1.000
_cell.length_c   1.000
_cell.angle_alpha   90.00
_cell.angle_beta   90.00
_cell.angle_gamma   90.00
#
_symmetry.space_group_name_H-M   'P 1'
#
loop_
_entity.id
_entity.type
_entity.pdbx_description
1 polymer ?
#
loop_
_entity_poly.entity_id
_entity_poly.type
_entity_poly.pdbx_seq_one_letter_code
_entity_poly.pdbx_strand_id
1 'polypeptide(L)'
;RSKLFLAIEGPLRLSTQKFFLNLGIPICDVLDSPYLSGPHCINKLNDYKLGSAGKELSGLQSRISTQFPESHYGDIMYVKGRHVCMGLLHAEDPNMFEEDEGYMCPGILVVKDSMGYISVTKNIEGPY
;
A
#
# COMPACT_ATOMS: atom_id res chain seq x y z
N ARG A 1 23.04 3.67 16.34
CA ARG A 1 22.95 4.15 14.94
C ARG A 1 21.74 3.46 14.30
N SER A 2 20.77 4.20 13.77
CA SER A 2 19.57 3.62 13.13
C SER A 2 19.94 2.89 11.85
N LYS A 3 19.29 1.75 11.59
CA LYS A 3 19.55 0.88 10.43
C LYS A 3 18.37 0.78 9.46
N LEU A 4 17.22 1.33 9.83
CA LEU A 4 15.97 1.28 9.08
C LEU A 4 15.28 2.64 9.20
N PHE A 5 14.83 3.17 8.07
CA PHE A 5 14.13 4.45 7.97
C PHE A 5 12.84 4.19 7.19
N LEU A 6 11.70 4.51 7.79
CA LEU A 6 10.38 4.26 7.23
C LEU A 6 9.67 5.59 7.01
N ALA A 7 8.90 5.67 5.92
CA ALA A 7 7.91 6.72 5.69
C ALA A 7 6.53 6.07 5.58
N ILE A 8 5.54 6.67 6.26
CA ILE A 8 4.14 6.22 6.32
C ILE A 8 3.23 7.37 5.85
N GLU A 9 1.93 7.11 5.69
CA GLU A 9 0.93 8.12 5.30
C GLU A 9 1.10 8.69 3.88
N GLY A 10 1.28 7.79 2.91
CA GLY A 10 1.26 8.12 1.48
C GLY A 10 2.65 8.29 0.86
N PRO A 11 2.71 8.41 -0.49
CA PRO A 11 3.95 8.22 -1.21
C PRO A 11 4.96 9.33 -0.93
N LEU A 12 6.14 8.96 -0.45
CA LEU A 12 7.25 9.87 -0.28
C LEU A 12 7.64 10.45 -1.65
N ARG A 13 7.80 11.78 -1.70
CA ARG A 13 8.24 12.45 -2.93
C ARG A 13 9.52 11.81 -3.44
N LEU A 14 9.53 11.46 -4.73
CA LEU A 14 10.66 10.80 -5.38
C LEU A 14 11.97 11.60 -5.22
N SER A 15 11.91 12.94 -5.26
CA SER A 15 13.07 13.81 -5.03
C SER A 15 13.63 13.67 -3.61
N THR A 16 12.77 13.61 -2.61
CA THR A 16 13.16 13.40 -1.20
C THR A 16 13.79 12.02 -1.03
N GLN A 17 13.16 10.97 -1.58
CA GLN A 17 13.68 9.61 -1.50
C GLN A 17 15.06 9.48 -2.17
N LYS A 18 15.23 10.10 -3.35
CA LYS A 18 16.51 10.18 -4.06
C LYS A 18 17.58 10.93 -3.25
N PHE A 19 17.22 12.05 -2.62
CA PHE A 19 18.15 12.83 -1.81
C PHE A 19 18.77 11.99 -0.67
N PHE A 20 17.93 11.31 0.12
CA PHE A 20 18.42 10.48 1.22
C PHE A 20 19.15 9.23 0.73
N LEU A 21 18.70 8.62 -0.36
CA LEU A 21 19.39 7.48 -0.95
C LEU A 21 20.83 7.86 -1.38
N ASN A 22 21.04 9.05 -1.95
CA ASN A 22 22.37 9.56 -2.31
C ASN A 22 23.29 9.76 -1.09
N LEU A 23 22.74 9.93 0.11
CA LEU A 23 23.48 9.99 1.37
C LEU A 23 23.73 8.60 1.99
N GLY A 24 23.35 7.52 1.29
CA GLY A 24 23.42 6.15 1.81
C GLY A 24 22.34 5.84 2.85
N ILE A 25 21.24 6.60 2.85
CA ILE A 25 20.11 6.45 3.78
C ILE A 25 18.87 6.04 2.98
N PRO A 26 18.63 4.75 2.75
CA PRO A 26 17.44 4.28 2.07
C PRO A 26 16.21 4.47 2.98
N ILE A 27 15.25 5.27 2.53
CA ILE A 27 13.93 5.41 3.17
C ILE A 27 12.95 4.48 2.47
N CYS A 28 12.37 3.56 3.23
CA CYS A 28 11.36 2.64 2.75
C CYS A 28 9.97 3.24 2.93
N ASP A 29 9.29 3.54 1.83
CA ASP A 29 7.86 3.83 1.86
C ASP A 29 7.09 2.59 2.30
N VAL A 30 6.03 2.84 3.05
CA VAL A 30 5.13 1.84 3.60
C VAL A 30 3.74 2.05 3.00
N LEU A 31 3.13 0.96 2.52
CA LEU A 31 1.71 0.94 2.24
C LEU A 31 0.98 0.48 3.51
N ASP A 32 0.31 1.41 4.18
CA ASP A 32 -0.50 1.20 5.36
C ASP A 32 -1.90 1.82 5.21
N SER A 33 -2.76 1.58 6.19
CA SER A 33 -4.10 2.13 6.29
C SER A 33 -4.59 1.98 7.74
N PRO A 34 -5.48 2.86 8.23
CA PRO A 34 -6.09 2.71 9.56
C PRO A 34 -6.81 1.38 9.77
N TYR A 35 -7.21 0.70 8.69
CA TYR A 35 -7.86 -0.61 8.72
C TYR A 35 -6.87 -1.79 8.82
N LEU A 36 -5.57 -1.49 8.88
CA LEU A 36 -4.48 -2.45 8.93
C LEU A 36 -3.67 -2.26 10.21
N SER A 37 -3.36 -3.36 10.90
CA SER A 37 -2.53 -3.35 12.12
C SER A 37 -1.02 -3.24 11.83
N GLY A 38 -0.64 -2.89 10.60
CA GLY A 38 0.73 -2.85 10.13
C GLY A 38 0.84 -2.73 8.60
N PRO A 39 2.07 -2.66 8.07
CA PRO A 39 2.30 -2.51 6.63
C PRO A 39 1.77 -3.69 5.82
N HIS A 40 1.13 -3.41 4.69
CA HIS A 40 0.82 -4.41 3.68
C HIS A 40 1.99 -4.61 2.70
N CYS A 41 2.61 -3.49 2.29
CA CYS A 41 3.80 -3.48 1.44
C CYS A 41 4.92 -2.69 2.10
N ILE A 42 6.16 -3.15 1.88
CA ILE A 42 7.36 -2.40 2.28
C ILE A 42 8.51 -2.67 1.32
N ASN A 43 9.31 -1.63 1.08
CA ASN A 43 10.62 -1.79 0.48
C ASN A 43 11.60 -2.49 1.45
N LYS A 44 12.42 -3.41 0.94
CA LYS A 44 13.48 -4.06 1.73
C LYS A 44 14.83 -3.52 1.30
N LEU A 45 15.80 -3.45 2.20
CA LEU A 45 17.14 -2.94 1.87
C LEU A 45 17.84 -3.75 0.75
N ASN A 46 17.51 -5.03 0.61
CA ASN A 46 18.01 -5.92 -0.44
C ASN A 46 17.02 -6.12 -1.62
N ASP A 47 15.85 -5.49 -1.58
CA ASP A 47 14.80 -5.56 -2.60
C ASP A 47 14.04 -4.22 -2.61
N TYR A 48 14.70 -3.20 -3.17
CA TYR A 48 14.31 -1.79 -3.06
C TYR A 48 14.04 -1.18 -4.43
N LYS A 49 12.93 -0.46 -4.57
CA LYS A 49 12.62 0.36 -5.76
C LYS A 49 12.20 1.78 -5.37
N LEU A 50 12.86 2.76 -5.98
CA LEU A 50 12.49 4.18 -5.85
C LEU A 50 11.08 4.45 -6.39
N GLY A 51 10.32 5.28 -5.68
CA GLY A 51 8.94 5.65 -6.03
C GLY A 51 7.91 4.53 -5.83
N SER A 52 8.27 3.49 -5.08
CA SER A 52 7.42 2.36 -4.75
C SER A 52 7.33 2.19 -3.23
N ALA A 53 6.23 1.62 -2.76
CA ALA A 53 6.07 1.11 -1.40
C ALA A 53 6.62 -0.32 -1.23
N GLY A 54 7.38 -0.81 -2.21
CA GLY A 54 7.95 -2.14 -2.23
C GLY A 54 6.96 -3.22 -2.66
N LYS A 55 7.06 -4.39 -2.05
CA LYS A 55 6.24 -5.56 -2.37
C LYS A 55 5.44 -5.99 -1.15
N GLU A 56 4.41 -6.80 -1.38
CA GLU A 56 3.62 -7.46 -0.34
C GLU A 56 4.52 -8.21 0.66
N LEU A 57 4.19 -8.09 1.95
CA LEU A 57 4.83 -8.90 2.98
C LEU A 57 4.40 -10.37 2.89
N SER A 58 5.27 -11.26 3.37
CA SER A 58 5.02 -12.70 3.32
C SER A 58 3.75 -13.07 4.08
N GLY A 59 2.91 -13.91 3.46
CA GLY A 59 1.63 -14.34 4.04
C GLY A 59 0.49 -13.35 3.88
N LEU A 60 0.73 -12.21 3.23
CA LEU A 60 -0.33 -11.29 2.80
C LEU A 60 -0.69 -11.56 1.34
N GLN A 61 -1.91 -11.18 0.97
CA GLN A 61 -2.42 -11.32 -0.39
C GLN A 61 -3.02 -10.01 -0.84
N SER A 62 -2.81 -9.69 -2.11
CA SER A 62 -3.51 -8.58 -2.76
C SER A 62 -4.22 -9.01 -4.03
N ARG A 63 -5.27 -8.27 -4.36
CA ARG A 63 -5.94 -8.29 -5.66
C ARG A 63 -5.98 -6.88 -6.20
N ILE A 64 -5.81 -6.75 -7.51
CA ILE A 64 -5.86 -5.46 -8.19
C ILE A 64 -7.04 -5.49 -9.15
N SER A 65 -7.93 -4.53 -9.02
CA SER A 65 -9.15 -4.46 -9.80
C SER A 65 -9.16 -3.20 -10.65
N THR A 66 -9.17 -3.40 -11.97
CA THR A 66 -9.24 -2.34 -12.98
C THR A 66 -10.70 -1.95 -13.24
N GLN A 67 -11.45 -1.66 -12.18
CA GLN A 67 -12.85 -1.21 -12.30
C GLN A 67 -12.95 0.24 -12.78
N PHE A 68 -11.84 0.99 -12.77
CA PHE A 68 -11.78 2.38 -13.22
C PHE A 68 -10.75 2.55 -14.36
N PRO A 69 -10.96 1.94 -15.54
CA PRO A 69 -10.02 2.05 -16.66
C PRO A 69 -9.79 3.49 -17.16
N GLU A 70 -10.71 4.42 -16.85
CA GLU A 70 -10.55 5.85 -17.17
C GLU A 70 -9.74 6.64 -16.11
N SER A 71 -9.57 6.08 -14.91
CA SER A 71 -8.71 6.66 -13.88
C SER A 71 -7.26 6.54 -14.34
N HIS A 72 -6.68 7.64 -14.82
CA HIS A 72 -5.24 7.74 -15.09
C HIS A 72 -4.39 7.61 -13.81
N TYR A 73 -5.05 7.37 -12.67
CA TYR A 73 -4.48 7.32 -11.33
C TYR A 73 -4.21 5.89 -10.86
N GLY A 74 -4.43 4.85 -11.66
CA GLY A 74 -4.14 3.45 -11.30
C GLY A 74 -5.37 2.64 -10.86
N ASP A 75 -5.11 1.45 -10.36
CA ASP A 75 -6.10 0.42 -10.05
C ASP A 75 -6.42 0.34 -8.55
N ILE A 76 -7.64 -0.09 -8.19
CA ILE A 76 -7.98 -0.34 -6.78
C ILE A 76 -7.26 -1.58 -6.29
N MET A 77 -6.60 -1.44 -5.13
CA MET A 77 -6.00 -2.55 -4.42
C MET A 77 -6.94 -3.08 -3.35
N TYR A 78 -7.16 -4.39 -3.35
CA TYR A 78 -7.82 -5.13 -2.27
C TYR A 78 -6.77 -5.93 -1.51
N VAL A 79 -6.92 -6.00 -0.20
CA VAL A 79 -5.93 -6.59 0.72
C VAL A 79 -6.55 -7.68 1.59
N LYS A 80 -5.78 -8.74 1.84
CA LYS A 80 -6.17 -9.84 2.72
C LYS A 80 -5.00 -10.31 3.57
N GLY A 81 -5.31 -10.67 4.82
CA GLY A 81 -4.36 -11.28 5.75
C GLY A 81 -4.70 -10.96 7.20
N ARG A 82 -3.92 -11.51 8.14
CA ARG A 82 -4.17 -11.38 9.60
C ARG A 82 -4.04 -9.96 10.17
N HIS A 83 -3.57 -9.02 9.36
CA HIS A 83 -3.39 -7.62 9.74
C HIS A 83 -4.61 -6.75 9.38
N VAL A 84 -5.58 -7.30 8.64
CA VAL A 84 -6.84 -6.61 8.31
C VAL A 84 -7.75 -6.65 9.53
N CYS A 85 -8.31 -5.51 9.93
CA CYS A 85 -9.27 -5.45 11.03
C CYS A 85 -10.58 -6.19 10.69
N MET A 86 -11.40 -6.48 11.69
CA MET A 86 -12.69 -7.17 11.49
C MET A 86 -13.85 -6.21 11.14
N GLY A 87 -13.58 -4.91 11.04
CA GLY A 87 -14.57 -3.86 10.84
C GLY A 87 -14.43 -2.72 11.84
N LEU A 88 -15.29 -1.71 11.70
CA LEU A 88 -15.34 -0.56 12.58
C LEU A 88 -16.29 -0.81 13.74
N LEU A 89 -15.85 -0.50 14.96
CA LEU A 89 -16.72 -0.60 16.13
C LEU A 89 -17.76 0.52 16.08
N HIS A 90 -19.05 0.15 16.16
CA HIS A 90 -20.21 1.07 16.08
C HIS A 90 -20.40 1.79 14.74
N ALA A 91 -19.75 1.32 13.67
CA ALA A 91 -20.00 1.81 12.33
C ALA A 91 -19.99 0.62 11.35
N GLU A 92 -20.97 0.58 10.45
CA GLU A 92 -20.97 -0.36 9.34
C GLU A 92 -20.47 0.37 8.09
N ASP A 93 -19.47 -0.20 7.44
CA ASP A 93 -19.07 0.19 6.09
C ASP A 93 -19.29 -1.02 5.16
N PRO A 94 -20.39 -1.03 4.39
CA PRO A 94 -20.72 -2.17 3.54
C PRO A 94 -19.72 -2.38 2.41
N ASN A 95 -18.89 -1.38 2.09
CA ASN A 95 -17.91 -1.45 1.01
C ASN A 95 -16.51 -1.83 1.53
N MET A 96 -16.37 -1.99 2.85
CA MET A 96 -15.09 -2.31 3.46
C MET A 96 -14.62 -3.71 3.07
N PHE A 97 -15.52 -4.69 3.05
CA PHE A 97 -15.19 -6.08 2.76
C PHE A 97 -15.89 -6.58 1.50
N GLU A 98 -15.17 -7.30 0.65
CA GLU A 98 -15.79 -8.09 -0.41
C GLU A 98 -16.56 -9.27 0.20
N GLU A 99 -17.82 -9.46 -0.23
CA GLU A 99 -18.77 -10.40 0.37
C GLU A 99 -18.25 -11.85 0.44
N ASP A 100 -17.50 -12.31 -0.56
CA ASP A 100 -17.28 -13.76 -0.76
C ASP A 100 -15.86 -14.27 -0.46
N GLU A 101 -14.86 -13.39 -0.26
CA GLU A 101 -13.46 -13.85 -0.23
C GLU A 101 -12.59 -13.27 0.90
N GLY A 102 -13.16 -12.45 1.79
CA GLY A 102 -12.42 -11.88 2.92
C GLY A 102 -11.28 -10.94 2.51
N TYR A 103 -11.37 -10.38 1.30
CA TYR A 103 -10.58 -9.23 0.89
C TYR A 103 -11.27 -7.96 1.39
N MET A 104 -10.46 -6.94 1.70
CA MET A 104 -10.90 -5.65 2.19
C MET A 104 -10.38 -4.57 1.24
N CYS A 105 -11.18 -3.53 0.97
CA CYS A 105 -10.75 -2.36 0.20
C CYS A 105 -10.27 -1.27 1.15
N PRO A 106 -8.95 -1.01 1.27
CA PRO A 106 -8.42 0.02 2.16
C PRO A 106 -8.54 1.44 1.59
N GLY A 107 -9.14 1.61 0.41
CA GLY A 107 -9.24 2.91 -0.28
C GLY A 107 -7.93 3.39 -0.90
N ILE A 108 -7.16 2.50 -1.53
CA ILE A 108 -5.84 2.82 -2.10
C ILE A 108 -5.80 2.48 -3.59
N LEU A 109 -5.40 3.46 -4.39
CA LEU A 109 -5.05 3.27 -5.79
C LEU A 109 -3.56 2.99 -5.94
N VAL A 110 -3.24 1.99 -6.76
CA VAL A 110 -1.87 1.54 -6.97
C VAL A 110 -1.58 1.26 -8.44
N VAL A 111 -0.30 1.25 -8.76
CA VAL A 111 0.24 0.62 -9.97
C VAL A 111 1.18 -0.50 -9.54
N LYS A 112 0.94 -1.71 -10.04
CA LYS A 112 1.84 -2.86 -9.84
C LYS A 112 2.62 -3.13 -11.12
N ASP A 113 3.94 -3.18 -10.99
CA ASP A 113 4.81 -3.48 -12.13
C ASP A 113 5.00 -4.99 -12.36
N SER A 114 5.66 -5.34 -13.46
CA SER A 114 5.96 -6.73 -13.83
C SER A 114 6.92 -7.45 -12.87
N MET A 115 7.64 -6.71 -12.02
CA MET A 115 8.51 -7.25 -10.98
C MET A 115 7.80 -7.38 -9.62
N GLY A 116 6.51 -7.01 -9.56
CA GLY A 116 5.66 -7.09 -8.37
C GLY A 116 5.80 -5.91 -7.41
N TYR A 117 6.53 -4.85 -7.76
CA TYR A 117 6.57 -3.64 -6.95
C TYR A 117 5.28 -2.85 -7.08
N ILE A 118 4.84 -2.29 -5.96
CA ILE A 118 3.59 -1.54 -5.83
C ILE A 118 3.93 -0.07 -5.59
N SER A 119 3.38 0.82 -6.39
CA SER A 119 3.48 2.27 -6.24
C SER A 119 2.11 2.83 -5.88
N VAL A 120 1.99 3.46 -4.71
CA VAL A 120 0.78 4.16 -4.30
C VAL A 120 0.68 5.45 -5.11
N THR A 121 -0.44 5.63 -5.80
CA THR A 121 -0.70 6.81 -6.64
C THR A 121 -1.59 7.80 -5.91
N LYS A 122 -2.61 7.31 -5.20
CA LYS A 122 -3.59 8.13 -4.50
C LYS A 122 -4.30 7.32 -3.42
N ASN A 123 -4.56 7.97 -2.28
CA ASN A 123 -5.55 7.50 -1.31
C ASN A 123 -6.91 8.10 -1.70
N ILE A 124 -7.93 7.27 -1.70
CA ILE A 124 -9.30 7.66 -2.03
C ILE A 124 -10.15 7.67 -0.75
N GLU A 125 -11.17 8.53 -0.71
CA GLU A 125 -12.13 8.63 0.40
C GLU A 125 -13.54 8.43 -0.16
N GLY A 126 -14.38 7.63 0.51
CA GLY A 126 -15.79 7.39 0.16
C GLY A 126 -16.08 5.97 -0.36
N PRO A 127 -17.37 5.65 -0.62
CA PRO A 127 -17.78 4.33 -1.13
C PRO A 127 -17.34 4.17 -2.61
N TYR A 128 -16.84 2.97 -2.95
CA TYR A 128 -16.27 2.60 -4.27
C TYR A 128 -17.20 1.72 -5.07
#